data_AF-A0ABD3MNF6-F1
#
_entry.id   AF-A0ABD3MNF6-F1
#
_cell.length_a   1.000
_cell.length_b   1.000
_cell.length_c   1.000
_cell.angle_alpha   90.00
_cell.angle_beta   90.00
_cell.angle_gamma   90.00
#
_symmetry.space_group_name_H-M   'P 1'
#
loop_
_entity.id
_entity.type
_entity.pdbx_description
1 polymer ?
#
loop_
_entity_poly.entity_id
_entity_poly.type
_entity_poly.pdbx_seq_one_letter_code
_entity_poly.pdbx_strand_id
1 'polypeptide(L)'
;MKMKSAVGRAKCYARLLTPNVGNCHSMELIERRIRRRWALSCVIIMSAMTAIIMAIMDSAAELRQLTTSSASAASDQLNLRESQPSDYGYSVLIISYHKTGHDLQMDLIDYITNEFNHIGSGIVSIPHLTQHGNKSPLKRRHHAFNFLCSKIHLTTGTISVQHAPDLFCTPEELAHLLLESGDGHYAKHDWGVKIIHLVRNPFAMAVSNYHYHAQIPTPEAWVKFQNPCDTQYPKGGSFADMVIPNTVNVGEIEQQQQRMTVTMEEFNAIVHDCLSFYRTKDRLKRSNFLAHLLRLPPEHGLRLATAEIMIQGYDNGGDILRMASNIMKLEHARQFIQEQQNNAVEDSTTNSNYYNKELQIYTMSLDEFIAQPASSALEFFNFVLEGDNTNDKLRRRMEEVARKYEKHYYDKIKTGVDHVTHDKVETDDREKMMQYLRSDVVFGPPLHKIEMLVENAVASRLQYGGMPT
;
A
#
# COMPACT_ATOMS: atom_id res chain seq x y z
N MET A 1 8.46 6.01 -45.82
CA MET A 1 8.54 4.54 -45.98
C MET A 1 7.54 4.11 -47.04
N LYS A 2 8.01 3.63 -48.20
CA LYS A 2 7.20 3.19 -49.33
C LYS A 2 7.03 1.66 -49.25
N MET A 3 5.82 1.16 -49.02
CA MET A 3 5.49 -0.25 -49.19
C MET A 3 5.01 -0.49 -50.61
N LYS A 4 5.76 -1.33 -51.34
CA LYS A 4 5.47 -1.77 -52.71
C LYS A 4 4.35 -2.83 -52.69
N SER A 5 3.30 -2.59 -53.48
CA SER A 5 2.29 -3.60 -53.83
C SER A 5 2.85 -4.49 -54.94
N ALA A 6 2.87 -5.80 -54.68
CA ALA A 6 3.21 -6.85 -55.63
C ALA A 6 1.91 -7.50 -56.12
N VAL A 7 1.56 -7.26 -57.38
CA VAL A 7 0.54 -8.05 -58.10
C VAL A 7 1.23 -8.70 -59.29
N GLY A 8 1.58 -9.97 -59.11
CA GLY A 8 2.17 -10.83 -60.13
C GLY A 8 1.15 -11.16 -61.22
N ARG A 9 1.53 -10.90 -62.47
CA ARG A 9 0.84 -11.38 -63.67
C ARG A 9 1.24 -12.84 -63.91
N ALA A 10 0.31 -13.77 -63.76
CA ALA A 10 0.49 -15.13 -64.25
C ALA A 10 0.13 -15.17 -65.74
N LYS A 11 1.14 -15.43 -66.59
CA LYS A 11 0.99 -15.77 -68.01
C LYS A 11 0.52 -17.23 -68.11
N CYS A 12 -0.61 -17.46 -68.77
CA CYS A 12 -0.99 -18.80 -69.23
C CYS A 12 -0.10 -19.22 -70.40
N TYR A 13 0.65 -20.31 -70.22
CA TYR A 13 1.23 -21.11 -71.30
C TYR A 13 0.31 -22.30 -71.59
N ALA A 14 0.19 -22.63 -72.88
CA ALA A 14 -0.70 -23.63 -73.44
C ALA A 14 -0.06 -25.02 -73.59
N ARG A 15 -0.92 -26.01 -73.93
CA ARG A 15 -0.72 -27.43 -74.33
C ARG A 15 -0.67 -28.42 -73.14
N LEU A 16 -1.42 -29.52 -73.09
CA LEU A 16 -1.96 -30.42 -74.14
C LEU A 16 -3.07 -31.34 -73.54
N LEU A 17 -3.99 -31.78 -74.41
CA LEU A 17 -4.86 -32.99 -74.32
C LEU A 17 -6.12 -32.97 -73.41
N THR A 18 -7.28 -32.67 -74.00
CA THR A 18 -8.42 -33.61 -74.26
C THR A 18 -9.67 -32.82 -74.67
N PRO A 19 -10.60 -33.40 -75.46
CA PRO A 19 -11.73 -32.68 -76.01
C PRO A 19 -12.92 -32.77 -75.07
N ASN A 20 -13.40 -31.63 -74.57
CA ASN A 20 -14.80 -31.50 -74.25
C ASN A 20 -15.25 -30.06 -74.51
N VAL A 21 -15.94 -29.89 -75.64
CA VAL A 21 -16.55 -28.66 -76.08
C VAL A 21 -17.74 -28.40 -75.15
N GLY A 22 -17.56 -27.48 -74.21
CA GLY A 22 -18.59 -27.10 -73.23
C GLY A 22 -18.59 -25.61 -72.95
N ASN A 23 -19.36 -24.86 -73.74
CA ASN A 23 -19.96 -23.55 -73.42
C ASN A 23 -19.08 -22.46 -72.78
N CYS A 24 -18.27 -21.78 -73.61
CA CYS A 24 -17.64 -20.49 -73.26
C CYS A 24 -18.66 -19.35 -72.98
N HIS A 25 -19.95 -19.52 -73.27
CA HIS A 25 -20.98 -18.52 -72.93
C HIS A 25 -21.32 -18.42 -71.43
N SER A 26 -20.95 -19.42 -70.62
CA SER A 26 -21.20 -19.41 -69.17
C SER A 26 -20.29 -18.42 -68.43
N MET A 27 -19.04 -18.25 -68.89
CA MET A 27 -18.03 -17.48 -68.16
C MET A 27 -18.30 -15.97 -68.22
N GLU A 28 -18.77 -15.46 -69.36
CA GLU A 28 -19.09 -14.04 -69.53
C GLU A 28 -20.31 -13.62 -68.67
N LEU A 29 -21.27 -14.54 -68.48
CA LEU A 29 -22.46 -14.30 -67.66
C LEU A 29 -22.13 -14.31 -66.16
N ILE A 30 -21.18 -15.15 -65.75
CA ILE A 30 -20.65 -15.18 -64.37
C ILE A 30 -19.85 -13.91 -64.08
N GLU A 31 -19.00 -13.47 -65.01
CA GLU A 31 -18.21 -12.23 -64.83
C GLU A 31 -19.11 -10.99 -64.73
N ARG A 32 -20.16 -10.90 -65.55
CA ARG A 32 -21.16 -9.81 -65.43
C ARG A 32 -21.92 -9.84 -64.10
N ARG A 33 -22.25 -11.02 -63.56
CA ARG A 33 -22.90 -11.15 -62.24
C ARG A 33 -21.96 -10.75 -61.10
N ILE A 34 -20.68 -11.11 -61.19
CA ILE A 34 -19.67 -10.70 -60.20
C ILE A 34 -19.50 -9.19 -60.25
N ARG A 35 -19.28 -8.58 -61.42
CA ARG A 35 -19.15 -7.11 -61.54
C ARG A 35 -20.38 -6.37 -61.03
N ARG A 36 -21.60 -6.85 -61.27
CA ARG A 36 -22.83 -6.26 -60.73
C ARG A 36 -22.92 -6.35 -59.21
N ARG A 37 -22.52 -7.47 -58.61
CA ARG A 37 -22.48 -7.62 -57.15
C ARG A 37 -21.45 -6.69 -56.50
N TRP A 38 -20.26 -6.58 -57.09
CA TRP A 38 -19.23 -5.65 -56.63
C TRP A 38 -19.69 -4.19 -56.74
N ALA A 39 -20.31 -3.79 -57.85
CA ALA A 39 -20.85 -2.45 -58.01
C ALA A 39 -21.93 -2.13 -56.96
N LEU A 40 -22.84 -3.06 -56.69
CA LEU A 40 -23.88 -2.88 -55.68
C LEU A 40 -23.29 -2.76 -54.26
N SER A 41 -22.31 -3.60 -53.92
CA SER A 41 -21.60 -3.50 -52.63
C SER A 41 -20.86 -2.18 -52.47
N CYS A 42 -20.21 -1.67 -53.53
CA CYS A 42 -19.56 -0.35 -53.48
C CYS A 42 -20.56 0.79 -53.26
N VAL A 43 -21.73 0.75 -53.90
CA VAL A 43 -22.78 1.77 -53.71
C VAL A 43 -23.30 1.75 -52.26
N ILE A 44 -23.54 0.57 -51.68
CA ILE A 44 -23.99 0.44 -50.28
C ILE A 44 -22.95 0.98 -49.32
N ILE A 45 -21.67 0.64 -49.51
CA ILE A 45 -20.57 1.11 -48.66
C ILE A 45 -20.42 2.64 -48.75
N MET A 46 -20.47 3.20 -49.96
CA MET A 46 -20.37 4.65 -50.16
C MET A 46 -21.56 5.40 -49.55
N SER A 47 -22.77 4.85 -49.64
CA SER A 47 -23.96 5.43 -48.99
C SER A 47 -23.83 5.42 -47.46
N ALA A 48 -23.33 4.32 -46.88
CA ALA A 48 -23.13 4.22 -45.42
C ALA A 48 -22.05 5.19 -44.93
N MET A 49 -20.94 5.33 -45.67
CA MET A 49 -19.90 6.29 -45.33
C MET A 49 -20.39 7.74 -45.41
N THR A 50 -21.23 8.06 -46.39
CA THR A 50 -21.81 9.41 -46.53
C THR A 50 -22.73 9.73 -45.35
N ALA A 51 -23.54 8.78 -44.89
CA ALA A 51 -24.39 8.95 -43.72
C ALA A 51 -23.57 9.14 -42.42
N ILE A 52 -22.47 8.39 -42.24
CA ILE A 52 -21.57 8.57 -41.10
C ILE A 52 -20.90 9.95 -41.12
N ILE A 53 -20.44 10.41 -42.29
CA ILE A 53 -19.83 11.73 -42.44
C ILE A 53 -20.84 12.84 -42.10
N MET A 54 -22.09 12.74 -42.57
CA MET A 54 -23.12 13.72 -42.24
C MET A 54 -23.45 13.74 -40.74
N ALA A 55 -23.53 12.58 -40.08
CA ALA A 55 -23.74 12.50 -38.64
C ALA A 55 -22.59 13.16 -37.83
N ILE A 56 -21.33 12.97 -38.26
CA ILE A 56 -20.17 13.62 -37.64
C ILE A 56 -20.23 15.14 -37.85
N MET A 57 -20.66 15.60 -39.03
CA MET A 57 -20.78 17.02 -39.34
C MET A 57 -21.89 17.71 -38.52
N ASP A 58 -23.03 17.04 -38.31
CA ASP A 58 -24.10 17.57 -37.44
C ASP A 58 -23.66 17.65 -35.97
N SER A 59 -22.98 16.63 -35.45
CA SER A 59 -22.40 16.69 -34.09
C SER A 59 -21.33 17.78 -33.94
N ALA A 60 -20.55 18.04 -34.99
CA ALA A 60 -19.57 19.14 -34.99
C ALA A 60 -20.23 20.53 -35.05
N ALA A 61 -21.41 20.65 -35.66
CA ALA A 61 -22.18 21.89 -35.69
C ALA A 61 -22.79 22.23 -34.32
N GLU A 62 -23.33 21.22 -33.60
CA GLU A 62 -23.79 21.38 -32.22
C GLU A 62 -22.66 21.74 -31.26
N LEU A 63 -21.48 21.12 -31.43
CA LEU A 63 -20.30 21.44 -30.61
C LEU A 63 -19.83 22.88 -30.83
N ARG A 64 -19.96 23.42 -32.05
CA ARG A 64 -19.61 24.81 -32.36
C ARG A 64 -20.56 25.82 -31.73
N GLN A 65 -21.87 25.52 -31.66
CA GLN A 65 -22.84 26.40 -31.00
C GLN A 65 -22.59 26.49 -29.48
N LEU A 66 -22.19 25.38 -28.84
CA LEU A 66 -21.84 25.36 -27.42
C LEU A 66 -20.56 26.16 -27.10
N THR A 67 -19.58 26.18 -28.01
CA THR A 67 -18.33 26.94 -27.81
C THR A 67 -18.49 28.46 -28.00
N THR A 68 -19.45 28.92 -28.80
CA THR A 68 -19.66 30.37 -29.00
C THR A 68 -20.40 31.05 -27.85
N SER A 69 -21.22 30.33 -27.09
CA SER A 69 -21.89 30.85 -25.89
C SER A 69 -20.98 30.94 -24.65
N SER A 70 -19.81 30.30 -24.64
CA SER A 70 -18.89 30.35 -23.49
C SER A 70 -17.81 31.44 -23.61
N ALA A 71 -17.59 32.00 -24.80
CA ALA A 71 -16.51 32.96 -25.03
C ALA A 71 -16.80 34.36 -24.44
N SER A 72 -18.07 34.79 -24.37
CA SER A 72 -18.44 36.07 -23.76
C SER A 72 -18.53 36.04 -22.23
N ALA A 73 -18.57 34.85 -21.61
CA ALA A 73 -18.48 34.67 -20.16
C ALA A 73 -17.04 34.44 -19.65
N ALA A 74 -16.10 34.15 -20.55
CA ALA A 74 -14.71 33.85 -20.20
C ALA A 74 -13.82 35.10 -20.05
N SER A 75 -14.22 36.26 -20.60
CA SER A 75 -13.39 37.48 -20.56
C SER A 75 -13.49 38.25 -19.23
N ASP A 76 -14.57 38.06 -18.46
CA ASP A 76 -14.75 38.70 -17.15
C ASP A 76 -14.26 37.85 -15.97
N GLN A 77 -13.80 36.61 -16.20
CA GLN A 77 -13.18 35.76 -15.18
C GLN A 77 -11.65 35.82 -15.14
N LEU A 78 -11.00 36.55 -16.06
CA LEU A 78 -9.53 36.58 -16.17
C LEU A 78 -8.82 37.55 -15.20
N ASN A 79 -9.55 38.26 -14.34
CA ASN A 79 -8.98 39.21 -13.37
C ASN A 79 -9.29 38.88 -11.90
N LEU A 80 -9.77 37.68 -11.59
CA LEU A 80 -9.95 37.20 -10.22
C LEU A 80 -9.34 35.80 -10.06
N ARG A 81 -8.42 35.69 -9.09
CA ARG A 81 -7.70 34.48 -8.63
C ARG A 81 -6.40 34.13 -9.35
N GLU A 82 -5.43 35.02 -9.14
CA GLU A 82 -4.10 34.57 -8.69
C GLU A 82 -4.18 34.27 -7.17
N SER A 83 -5.08 33.38 -6.75
CA SER A 83 -5.05 32.86 -5.38
C SER A 83 -4.04 31.72 -5.38
N GLN A 84 -2.95 31.95 -4.64
CA GLN A 84 -1.81 31.06 -4.47
C GLN A 84 -2.19 29.58 -4.36
N PRO A 85 -1.32 28.66 -4.84
CA PRO A 85 -1.51 27.23 -4.63
C PRO A 85 -1.70 27.01 -3.12
N SER A 86 -2.78 26.33 -2.74
CA SER A 86 -2.96 25.90 -1.37
C SER A 86 -1.91 24.82 -1.10
N ASP A 87 -0.73 25.24 -0.65
CA ASP A 87 0.33 24.33 -0.26
C ASP A 87 -0.21 23.40 0.81
N TYR A 88 -0.12 22.08 0.57
CA TYR A 88 -0.47 21.10 1.57
C TYR A 88 0.40 21.37 2.77
N GLY A 89 -0.20 21.53 3.94
CA GLY A 89 0.63 21.75 5.11
C GLY A 89 1.20 20.49 5.73
N TYR A 90 0.74 19.30 5.36
CA TYR A 90 1.19 18.07 6.00
C TYR A 90 2.26 17.34 5.19
N SER A 91 3.12 16.63 5.90
CA SER A 91 3.82 15.46 5.37
C SER A 91 3.04 14.19 5.74
N VAL A 92 3.06 13.18 4.87
CA VAL A 92 2.35 11.91 5.11
C VAL A 92 3.38 10.79 5.25
N LEU A 93 3.25 9.99 6.31
CA LEU A 93 4.08 8.82 6.55
C LEU A 93 3.21 7.56 6.61
N ILE A 94 3.49 6.57 5.77
CA ILE A 94 2.84 5.26 5.82
C ILE A 94 3.80 4.25 6.44
N ILE A 95 3.34 3.55 7.49
CA ILE A 95 4.09 2.52 8.20
C ILE A 95 3.40 1.18 8.01
N SER A 96 4.14 0.15 7.60
CA SER A 96 3.62 -1.22 7.43
C SER A 96 4.64 -2.28 7.83
N TYR A 97 4.17 -3.46 8.23
CA TYR A 97 5.01 -4.54 8.78
C TYR A 97 4.95 -5.84 7.98
N HIS A 98 3.82 -6.10 7.32
CA HIS A 98 3.59 -7.34 6.58
C HIS A 98 3.66 -7.09 5.08
N LYS A 99 4.02 -8.13 4.30
CA LYS A 99 4.12 -8.04 2.84
C LYS A 99 2.83 -7.53 2.17
N THR A 100 1.66 -7.92 2.67
CA THR A 100 0.36 -7.37 2.22
C THR A 100 0.28 -5.86 2.39
N GLY A 101 0.77 -5.32 3.50
CA GLY A 101 0.83 -3.87 3.73
C GLY A 101 1.80 -3.18 2.76
N HIS A 102 2.90 -3.84 2.40
CA HIS A 102 3.87 -3.31 1.44
C HIS A 102 3.29 -3.16 0.04
N ASP A 103 2.49 -4.13 -0.40
CA ASP A 103 1.85 -4.07 -1.71
C ASP A 103 0.69 -3.07 -1.69
N LEU A 104 -0.08 -3.07 -0.59
CA LEU A 104 -1.22 -2.17 -0.39
C LEU A 104 -0.82 -0.68 -0.45
N GLN A 105 0.19 -0.29 0.32
CA GLN A 105 0.60 1.12 0.40
C GLN A 105 1.07 1.66 -0.96
N MET A 106 1.67 0.82 -1.80
CA MET A 106 2.13 1.23 -3.13
C MET A 106 0.93 1.47 -4.04
N ASP A 107 -0.05 0.57 -4.03
CA ASP A 107 -1.30 0.77 -4.78
C ASP A 107 -2.00 2.06 -4.31
N LEU A 108 -2.14 2.29 -2.99
CA LEU A 108 -2.82 3.47 -2.44
C LEU A 108 -2.11 4.78 -2.81
N ILE A 109 -0.77 4.80 -2.79
CA ILE A 109 0.03 5.95 -3.24
C ILE A 109 -0.19 6.21 -4.73
N ASP A 110 -0.23 5.17 -5.55
CA ASP A 110 -0.50 5.31 -6.98
C ASP A 110 -1.90 5.88 -7.22
N TYR A 111 -2.91 5.49 -6.43
CA TYR A 111 -4.24 6.08 -6.51
C TYR A 111 -4.26 7.55 -6.06
N ILE A 112 -3.59 7.91 -4.97
CA ILE A 112 -3.47 9.33 -4.56
C ILE A 112 -2.84 10.15 -5.68
N THR A 113 -1.68 9.70 -6.16
CA THR A 113 -0.84 10.47 -7.07
C THR A 113 -1.41 10.55 -8.48
N ASN A 114 -2.11 9.52 -8.97
CA ASN A 114 -2.67 9.52 -10.32
C ASN A 114 -4.10 10.07 -10.37
N GLU A 115 -4.92 9.85 -9.35
CA GLU A 115 -6.34 10.23 -9.41
C GLU A 115 -6.63 11.62 -8.86
N PHE A 116 -5.79 12.14 -7.95
CA PHE A 116 -6.06 13.40 -7.25
C PHE A 116 -5.12 14.56 -7.67
N ASN A 117 -3.90 14.29 -8.14
CA ASN A 117 -2.98 15.36 -8.55
C ASN A 117 -3.45 16.14 -9.80
N HIS A 118 -4.33 15.57 -10.63
CA HIS A 118 -4.85 16.25 -11.83
C HIS A 118 -6.04 17.19 -11.57
N ILE A 119 -6.59 17.20 -10.36
CA ILE A 119 -7.80 17.97 -10.02
C ILE A 119 -7.51 19.47 -9.81
N GLY A 120 -6.22 19.83 -9.70
CA GLY A 120 -5.73 21.18 -9.38
C GLY A 120 -5.95 22.29 -10.42
N SER A 121 -6.61 22.05 -11.55
CA SER A 121 -6.78 23.08 -12.60
C SER A 121 -8.11 23.84 -12.57
N GLY A 122 -9.02 23.60 -11.61
CA GLY A 122 -10.18 24.48 -11.49
C GLY A 122 -11.28 24.14 -10.50
N ILE A 123 -11.16 23.08 -9.70
CA ILE A 123 -12.28 22.60 -8.87
C ILE A 123 -11.90 22.43 -7.40
N VAL A 124 -10.72 21.88 -7.12
CA VAL A 124 -10.15 21.78 -5.76
C VAL A 124 -8.65 21.88 -5.96
N SER A 125 -7.99 22.82 -5.28
CA SER A 125 -6.53 22.80 -5.18
C SER A 125 -6.19 21.65 -4.23
N ILE A 126 -6.24 20.41 -4.75
CA ILE A 126 -5.64 19.29 -4.04
C ILE A 126 -4.15 19.56 -4.14
N PRO A 127 -3.47 19.68 -3.00
CA PRO A 127 -2.07 19.95 -3.02
C PRO A 127 -1.33 18.94 -3.87
N HIS A 128 -0.25 19.39 -4.51
CA HIS A 128 0.60 18.51 -5.29
C HIS A 128 1.35 17.59 -4.33
N LEU A 129 0.72 16.46 -3.98
CA LEU A 129 1.38 15.36 -3.29
C LEU A 129 2.33 14.74 -4.29
N THR A 130 3.58 15.19 -4.23
CA THR A 130 4.62 14.65 -5.08
C THR A 130 5.19 13.41 -4.42
N GLN A 131 5.42 12.38 -5.22
CA GLN A 131 6.28 11.27 -4.83
C GLN A 131 7.75 11.74 -4.88
N HIS A 132 8.10 12.82 -4.15
CA HIS A 132 9.48 13.29 -4.00
C HIS A 132 10.17 12.70 -2.76
N GLY A 133 9.59 11.67 -2.15
CA GLY A 133 10.37 10.72 -1.36
C GLY A 133 11.20 9.89 -2.33
N ASN A 134 12.53 9.96 -2.22
CA ASN A 134 13.45 9.02 -2.84
C ASN A 134 12.78 7.64 -3.02
N LYS A 135 12.59 7.17 -4.26
CA LYS A 135 12.36 5.73 -4.53
C LYS A 135 13.54 4.86 -4.09
N SER A 136 14.49 5.39 -3.31
CA SER A 136 15.21 4.56 -2.38
C SER A 136 14.20 4.21 -1.30
N PRO A 137 13.60 2.99 -1.29
CA PRO A 137 13.10 2.46 -0.03
C PRO A 137 14.17 2.79 1.00
N LEU A 138 13.85 3.64 1.97
CA LEU A 138 14.75 3.82 3.11
C LEU A 138 15.00 2.39 3.58
N LYS A 139 16.28 1.98 3.53
CA LYS A 139 16.64 0.57 3.66
C LYS A 139 15.92 0.03 4.89
N ARG A 140 15.24 -1.12 4.76
CA ARG A 140 14.52 -1.79 5.86
C ARG A 140 15.37 -1.70 7.13
N ARG A 141 14.79 -1.26 8.24
CA ARG A 141 15.29 -1.55 9.60
C ARG A 141 16.74 -1.14 9.83
N HIS A 142 17.08 0.10 9.47
CA HIS A 142 18.37 0.69 9.80
C HIS A 142 18.18 1.86 10.76
N HIS A 143 18.29 1.58 12.05
CA HIS A 143 18.64 2.59 13.04
C HIS A 143 20.17 2.65 13.19
N ALA A 144 20.67 3.82 13.59
CA ALA A 144 22.02 3.91 14.14
C ALA A 144 21.93 3.55 15.63
N PHE A 145 22.87 2.76 16.14
CA PHE A 145 22.91 2.39 17.57
C PHE A 145 22.88 3.60 18.51
N ASN A 146 23.38 4.74 18.04
CA ASN A 146 23.38 5.98 18.82
C ASN A 146 22.04 6.72 18.80
N PHE A 147 21.13 6.36 17.88
CA PHE A 147 19.89 7.10 17.66
C PHE A 147 18.62 6.27 17.90
N LEU A 148 18.73 4.94 18.02
CA LEU A 148 17.67 3.94 18.35
C LEU A 148 16.40 3.95 17.48
N CYS A 149 16.17 5.01 16.72
CA CYS A 149 15.12 5.22 15.76
C CYS A 149 15.68 5.18 14.33
N SER A 150 14.82 4.73 13.42
CA SER A 150 15.06 4.78 11.98
C SER A 150 15.14 6.24 11.55
N LYS A 151 16.01 6.54 10.58
CA LYS A 151 16.06 7.87 9.98
C LYS A 151 14.80 8.11 9.17
N ILE A 152 13.97 9.04 9.63
CA ILE A 152 12.77 9.48 8.93
C ILE A 152 13.05 10.89 8.44
N HIS A 153 12.92 11.11 7.13
CA HIS A 153 13.01 12.43 6.53
C HIS A 153 11.67 12.73 5.89
N LEU A 154 10.92 13.63 6.51
CA LEU A 154 9.62 14.06 6.01
C LEU A 154 9.76 15.45 5.39
N THR A 155 9.15 15.60 4.22
CA THR A 155 9.04 16.88 3.51
C THR A 155 7.56 17.20 3.36
N THR A 156 7.16 18.40 3.72
CA THR A 156 5.79 18.89 3.55
C THR A 156 5.33 18.70 2.10
N GLY A 157 4.09 18.24 1.89
CA GLY A 157 3.58 17.95 0.55
C GLY A 157 4.09 16.63 -0.06
N THR A 158 4.72 15.75 0.72
CA THR A 158 5.18 14.44 0.26
C THR A 158 4.56 13.28 1.03
N ILE A 159 4.51 12.12 0.37
CA ILE A 159 4.17 10.84 1.00
C ILE A 159 5.44 10.00 1.10
N SER A 160 5.78 9.62 2.33
CA SER A 160 6.90 8.75 2.67
C SER A 160 6.40 7.41 3.18
N VAL A 161 7.24 6.38 3.01
CA VAL A 161 6.90 5.00 3.35
C VAL A 161 8.00 4.38 4.19
N GLN A 162 7.63 3.69 5.26
CA GLN A 162 8.55 2.94 6.12
C GLN A 162 8.07 1.51 6.32
N HIS A 163 9.00 0.58 6.13
CA HIS A 163 8.77 -0.84 6.30
C HIS A 163 9.33 -1.30 7.64
N ALA A 164 8.44 -1.58 8.59
CA ALA A 164 8.75 -2.00 9.95
C ALA A 164 9.88 -1.16 10.58
N PRO A 165 9.73 0.17 10.66
CA PRO A 165 10.79 1.02 11.19
C PRO A 165 11.04 0.69 12.66
N ASP A 166 12.31 0.70 13.05
CA ASP A 166 12.70 0.68 14.45
C ASP A 166 12.39 2.06 15.05
N LEU A 167 11.47 2.15 16.01
CA LEU A 167 11.12 3.40 16.71
C LEU A 167 11.49 3.33 18.20
N PHE A 168 12.70 2.87 18.52
CA PHE A 168 13.08 2.56 19.91
C PHE A 168 13.55 3.77 20.73
N CYS A 169 13.71 4.94 20.10
CA CYS A 169 14.09 6.19 20.77
C CYS A 169 13.05 6.68 21.79
N THR A 170 13.38 7.76 22.52
CA THR A 170 12.43 8.36 23.48
C THR A 170 11.24 9.00 22.76
N PRO A 171 10.10 9.22 23.44
CA PRO A 171 8.96 9.93 22.85
C PRO A 171 9.32 11.34 22.35
N GLU A 172 10.19 12.04 23.09
CA GLU A 172 10.73 13.35 22.70
C GLU A 172 11.55 13.27 21.40
N GLU A 173 12.52 12.35 21.35
CA GLU A 173 13.35 12.15 20.15
C GLU A 173 12.50 11.75 18.93
N LEU A 174 11.49 10.89 19.13
CA LEU A 174 10.58 10.49 18.07
C LEU A 174 9.71 11.66 17.59
N ALA A 175 9.17 12.46 18.50
CA ALA A 175 8.45 13.67 18.16
C ALA A 175 9.34 14.60 17.33
N HIS A 176 10.60 14.79 17.75
CA HIS A 176 11.56 15.64 17.03
C HIS A 176 11.83 15.13 15.63
N LEU A 177 12.08 13.83 15.48
CA LEU A 177 12.29 13.21 14.17
C LEU A 177 11.08 13.33 13.24
N LEU A 178 9.86 13.35 13.77
CA LEU A 178 8.65 13.46 12.98
C LEU A 178 8.36 14.94 12.60
N LEU A 179 8.44 15.85 13.56
CA LEU A 179 7.98 17.23 13.40
C LEU A 179 9.09 18.20 12.96
N GLU A 180 10.37 17.85 13.07
CA GLU A 180 11.47 18.69 12.57
C GLU A 180 11.64 18.49 11.05
N SER A 181 11.44 19.56 10.28
CA SER A 181 11.49 19.50 8.82
C SER A 181 12.94 19.27 8.35
N GLY A 182 13.17 18.21 7.58
CA GLY A 182 14.52 17.80 7.17
C GLY A 182 15.21 18.73 6.17
N ASP A 183 14.53 19.74 5.64
CA ASP A 183 15.03 20.64 4.62
C ASP A 183 15.57 21.97 5.16
N GLY A 184 15.47 22.23 6.48
CA GLY A 184 15.96 23.46 7.11
C GLY A 184 15.31 24.75 6.61
N HIS A 185 14.40 24.65 5.64
CA HIS A 185 13.57 25.72 5.15
C HIS A 185 12.29 25.66 5.94
N TYR A 186 12.08 26.60 6.86
CA TYR A 186 10.79 26.82 7.50
C TYR A 186 9.76 27.14 6.42
N ALA A 187 9.16 26.11 5.83
CA ALA A 187 8.02 26.27 4.97
C ALA A 187 6.97 26.98 5.81
N LYS A 188 6.56 28.16 5.36
CA LYS A 188 5.58 29.02 6.03
C LYS A 188 4.22 28.31 6.27
N HIS A 189 4.06 27.12 5.72
CA HIS A 189 2.86 26.31 5.72
C HIS A 189 3.07 24.89 6.25
N ASP A 190 4.11 24.58 7.03
CA ASP A 190 4.23 23.24 7.63
C ASP A 190 3.28 23.05 8.83
N TRP A 191 2.15 22.38 8.59
CA TRP A 191 1.11 22.07 9.58
C TRP A 191 1.43 20.83 10.41
N GLY A 192 2.32 19.95 9.93
CA GLY A 192 2.80 18.79 10.69
C GLY A 192 2.80 17.49 9.91
N VAL A 193 2.48 16.39 10.60
CA VAL A 193 2.62 15.02 10.09
C VAL A 193 1.32 14.25 10.24
N LYS A 194 0.90 13.59 9.17
CA LYS A 194 -0.14 12.55 9.19
C LYS A 194 0.50 11.17 9.03
N ILE A 195 0.27 10.27 9.98
CA ILE A 195 0.77 8.90 9.96
C ILE A 195 -0.38 7.93 9.66
N ILE A 196 -0.25 7.13 8.60
CA ILE A 196 -1.08 5.94 8.38
C ILE A 196 -0.32 4.73 8.91
N HIS A 197 -0.83 4.10 9.95
CA HIS A 197 -0.21 2.95 10.61
C HIS A 197 -0.98 1.68 10.26
N LEU A 198 -0.44 0.90 9.32
CA LEU A 198 -1.05 -0.35 8.84
C LEU A 198 -0.64 -1.50 9.78
N VAL A 199 -1.58 -1.92 10.62
CA VAL A 199 -1.41 -3.00 11.61
C VAL A 199 -2.20 -4.24 11.21
N ARG A 200 -1.88 -5.40 11.78
CA ARG A 200 -2.56 -6.66 11.47
C ARG A 200 -2.75 -7.49 12.73
N ASN A 201 -3.78 -8.34 12.76
CA ASN A 201 -3.91 -9.35 13.80
C ASN A 201 -2.63 -10.23 13.84
N PRO A 202 -1.96 -10.37 15.00
CA PRO A 202 -0.66 -11.03 15.06
C PRO A 202 -0.75 -12.54 14.78
N PHE A 203 -1.86 -13.20 15.10
CA PHE A 203 -2.09 -14.60 14.73
C PHE A 203 -2.25 -14.76 13.22
N ALA A 204 -3.08 -13.93 12.59
CA ALA A 204 -3.27 -13.93 11.14
C ALA A 204 -1.96 -13.61 10.40
N MET A 205 -1.17 -12.68 10.95
CA MET A 205 0.15 -12.33 10.43
C MET A 205 1.13 -13.51 10.52
N ALA A 206 1.19 -14.24 11.64
CA ALA A 206 2.04 -15.41 11.81
C ALA A 206 1.68 -16.56 10.85
N VAL A 207 0.39 -16.88 10.72
CA VAL A 207 -0.09 -17.92 9.79
C VAL A 207 0.18 -17.52 8.34
N SER A 208 -0.08 -16.26 7.99
CA SER A 208 0.26 -15.71 6.67
C SER A 208 1.77 -15.79 6.38
N ASN A 209 2.63 -15.53 7.37
CA ASN A 209 4.09 -15.64 7.24
C ASN A 209 4.51 -17.07 6.90
N TYR A 210 3.98 -18.05 7.65
CA TYR A 210 4.25 -19.47 7.43
C TYR A 210 3.87 -19.90 6.02
N HIS A 211 2.62 -19.67 5.60
CA HIS A 211 2.15 -20.07 4.28
C HIS A 211 2.86 -19.33 3.15
N TYR A 212 3.23 -18.07 3.35
CA TYR A 212 3.95 -17.29 2.35
C TYR A 212 5.34 -17.87 2.08
N HIS A 213 6.11 -18.15 3.14
CA HIS A 213 7.49 -18.61 3.01
C HIS A 213 7.62 -20.10 2.71
N ALA A 214 6.62 -20.91 3.04
CA ALA A 214 6.59 -22.33 2.73
C ALA A 214 6.22 -22.67 1.27
N GLN A 215 5.99 -21.69 0.39
CA GLN A 215 5.65 -21.98 -1.02
C GLN A 215 6.86 -22.49 -1.83
N ILE A 216 6.56 -23.21 -2.91
CA ILE A 216 7.53 -23.62 -3.94
C ILE A 216 7.07 -23.07 -5.31
N PRO A 217 7.88 -22.22 -5.98
CA PRO A 217 9.09 -21.58 -5.45
C PRO A 217 8.77 -20.63 -4.28
N THR A 218 9.69 -20.49 -3.33
CA THR A 218 9.52 -19.52 -2.25
C THR A 218 9.58 -18.10 -2.83
N PRO A 219 8.68 -17.18 -2.46
CA PRO A 219 8.64 -15.84 -3.03
C PRO A 219 9.87 -14.99 -2.67
N GLU A 220 10.52 -15.27 -1.54
CA GLU A 220 11.66 -14.50 -1.06
C GLU A 220 12.90 -15.36 -0.85
N ALA A 221 14.01 -14.97 -1.49
CA ALA A 221 15.24 -15.75 -1.49
C ALA A 221 15.88 -15.88 -0.10
N TRP A 222 15.63 -14.92 0.79
CA TRP A 222 16.23 -14.86 2.14
C TRP A 222 15.89 -16.04 3.04
N VAL A 223 14.73 -16.68 2.82
CA VAL A 223 14.31 -17.89 3.53
C VAL A 223 15.31 -19.04 3.29
N LYS A 224 16.17 -18.96 2.28
CA LYS A 224 17.19 -19.96 1.98
C LYS A 224 18.52 -19.74 2.71
N PHE A 225 18.74 -18.57 3.31
CA PHE A 225 20.03 -18.21 3.92
C PHE A 225 19.95 -17.64 5.34
N GLN A 226 18.79 -17.12 5.76
CA GLN A 226 18.60 -16.53 7.09
C GLN A 226 18.50 -17.59 8.20
N ASN A 227 19.01 -17.27 9.38
CA ASN A 227 18.75 -18.02 10.59
C ASN A 227 17.50 -17.44 11.27
N PRO A 228 16.40 -18.20 11.38
CA PRO A 228 15.14 -17.70 11.96
C PRO A 228 15.22 -17.48 13.48
N CYS A 229 16.26 -18.03 14.14
CA CYS A 229 16.45 -17.91 15.58
C CYS A 229 17.51 -16.87 15.97
N ASP A 230 17.95 -16.02 15.03
CA ASP A 230 18.93 -14.98 15.30
C ASP A 230 18.26 -13.73 15.89
N THR A 231 18.65 -13.35 17.10
CA THR A 231 18.08 -12.22 17.85
C THR A 231 18.98 -10.99 17.84
N GLN A 232 20.17 -11.08 17.25
CA GLN A 232 21.18 -10.03 17.34
C GLN A 232 21.16 -9.11 16.11
N TYR A 233 21.52 -7.85 16.32
CA TYR A 233 21.85 -6.96 15.22
C TYR A 233 23.31 -7.13 14.77
N PRO A 234 23.64 -6.91 13.47
CA PRO A 234 24.99 -7.12 12.96
C PRO A 234 26.09 -6.28 13.63
N LYS A 235 25.76 -5.13 14.25
CA LYS A 235 26.73 -4.28 14.95
C LYS A 235 26.67 -4.41 16.49
N GLY A 236 26.04 -5.48 17.00
CA GLY A 236 25.89 -5.76 18.43
C GLY A 236 24.49 -5.40 18.97
N GLY A 237 24.18 -5.82 20.19
CA GLY A 237 22.88 -5.57 20.83
C GLY A 237 21.79 -6.58 20.47
N SER A 238 20.97 -6.94 21.46
CA SER A 238 19.83 -7.83 21.28
C SER A 238 18.61 -7.06 20.79
N PHE A 239 17.81 -7.67 19.91
CA PHE A 239 16.49 -7.14 19.55
C PHE A 239 15.58 -6.99 20.77
N ALA A 240 15.66 -7.94 21.71
CA ALA A 240 14.88 -7.93 22.94
C ALA A 240 15.12 -6.66 23.76
N ASP A 241 16.38 -6.23 23.88
CA ASP A 241 16.80 -5.06 24.65
C ASP A 241 16.19 -3.75 24.12
N MET A 242 15.79 -3.76 22.84
CA MET A 242 15.26 -2.59 22.14
C MET A 242 13.73 -2.59 22.07
N VAL A 243 13.13 -3.76 21.84
CA VAL A 243 11.69 -3.88 21.56
C VAL A 243 10.86 -4.12 22.82
N ILE A 244 11.45 -4.72 23.85
CA ILE A 244 10.80 -4.98 25.13
C ILE A 244 11.03 -3.76 26.03
N PRO A 245 9.96 -3.07 26.50
CA PRO A 245 10.13 -1.91 27.37
C PRO A 245 10.85 -2.30 28.66
N ASN A 246 11.89 -1.55 29.03
CA ASN A 246 12.51 -1.66 30.35
C ASN A 246 11.53 -1.14 31.41
N THR A 247 11.18 -1.98 32.39
CA THR A 247 10.12 -1.75 33.39
C THR A 247 10.48 -0.72 34.47
N VAL A 248 11.39 0.21 34.22
CA VAL A 248 11.91 1.10 35.27
C VAL A 248 11.09 2.39 35.33
N ASN A 249 10.30 2.51 36.41
CA ASN A 249 9.51 3.68 36.84
C ASN A 249 8.47 4.19 35.85
N VAL A 250 7.27 3.64 35.99
CA VAL A 250 6.20 3.76 35.00
C VAL A 250 4.88 3.98 35.78
N GLY A 251 4.15 5.06 35.47
CA GLY A 251 2.94 5.51 36.17
C GLY A 251 1.71 4.60 35.97
N GLU A 252 0.58 4.90 36.62
CA GLU A 252 -0.61 4.01 36.63
C GLU A 252 -1.22 3.72 35.23
N ILE A 253 -1.19 4.67 34.30
CA ILE A 253 -1.69 4.49 32.91
C ILE A 253 -0.77 3.54 32.13
N GLU A 254 0.53 3.70 32.32
CA GLU A 254 1.51 2.85 31.68
C GLU A 254 1.52 1.43 32.28
N GLN A 255 0.99 1.20 33.49
CA GLN A 255 0.80 -0.13 34.05
C GLN A 255 -0.25 -0.97 33.30
N GLN A 256 -1.31 -0.35 32.75
CA GLN A 256 -2.27 -1.07 31.90
C GLN A 256 -1.66 -1.42 30.53
N GLN A 257 -0.89 -0.50 29.93
CA GLN A 257 -0.16 -0.79 28.70
C GLN A 257 0.92 -1.85 28.91
N GLN A 258 1.62 -1.86 30.04
CA GLN A 258 2.59 -2.91 30.42
C GLN A 258 1.96 -4.30 30.55
N ARG A 259 0.67 -4.42 30.90
CA ARG A 259 0.00 -5.73 30.91
C ARG A 259 -0.20 -6.30 29.50
N MET A 260 -0.14 -5.44 28.49
CA MET A 260 -0.24 -5.79 27.07
C MET A 260 1.13 -5.93 26.39
N THR A 261 2.22 -5.92 27.16
CA THR A 261 3.58 -6.09 26.61
C THR A 261 4.12 -7.50 26.81
N VAL A 262 4.91 -7.92 25.83
CA VAL A 262 5.67 -9.17 25.88
C VAL A 262 6.80 -9.02 26.90
N THR A 263 6.95 -10.00 27.79
CA THR A 263 8.02 -10.00 28.79
C THR A 263 9.31 -10.60 28.23
N MET A 264 10.44 -10.31 28.90
CA MET A 264 11.72 -10.93 28.56
C MET A 264 11.68 -12.47 28.73
N GLU A 265 10.92 -12.98 29.69
CA GLU A 265 10.70 -14.42 29.88
C GLU A 265 9.94 -15.05 28.71
N GLU A 266 8.87 -14.40 28.24
CA GLU A 266 8.11 -14.84 27.06
C GLU A 266 8.98 -14.80 25.80
N PHE A 267 9.78 -13.74 25.62
CA PHE A 267 10.73 -13.66 24.51
C PHE A 267 11.76 -14.80 24.55
N ASN A 268 12.38 -15.05 25.70
CA ASN A 268 13.34 -16.13 25.86
C ASN A 268 12.72 -17.51 25.65
N ALA A 269 11.45 -17.71 26.04
CA ALA A 269 10.72 -18.93 25.75
C ALA A 269 10.54 -19.15 24.24
N ILE A 270 10.22 -18.11 23.48
CA ILE A 270 10.13 -18.17 22.01
C ILE A 270 11.51 -18.48 21.39
N VAL A 271 12.59 -17.85 21.87
CA VAL A 271 13.95 -18.13 21.40
C VAL A 271 14.33 -19.59 21.63
N HIS A 272 14.10 -20.10 22.84
CA HIS A 272 14.36 -21.50 23.19
C HIS A 272 13.56 -22.45 22.30
N ASP A 273 12.28 -22.13 22.06
CA ASP A 273 11.43 -22.93 21.19
C ASP A 273 11.94 -22.98 19.74
N CYS A 274 12.34 -21.83 19.18
CA CYS A 274 12.93 -21.74 17.86
C CYS A 274 14.17 -22.64 17.73
N LEU A 275 15.08 -22.55 18.71
CA LEU A 275 16.30 -23.34 18.76
C LEU A 275 16.03 -24.84 18.91
N SER A 276 14.90 -25.24 19.50
CA SER A 276 14.50 -26.63 19.63
C SER A 276 14.12 -27.28 18.28
N PHE A 277 13.64 -26.48 17.32
CA PHE A 277 13.24 -26.97 15.99
C PHE A 277 14.31 -26.76 14.91
N TYR A 278 15.07 -25.68 14.97
CA TYR A 278 16.00 -25.32 13.91
C TYR A 278 17.32 -26.10 14.01
N ARG A 279 17.63 -26.87 12.95
CA ARG A 279 18.86 -27.67 12.79
C ARG A 279 19.12 -28.70 13.89
N THR A 280 18.09 -29.12 14.64
CA THR A 280 18.22 -30.15 15.69
C THR A 280 18.06 -31.57 15.16
N LYS A 281 17.11 -31.80 14.23
CA LYS A 281 16.84 -33.13 13.64
C LYS A 281 17.95 -33.55 12.66
N ASP A 282 18.39 -34.80 12.72
CA ASP A 282 19.51 -35.31 11.90
C ASP A 282 19.40 -35.01 10.40
N ARG A 283 18.21 -35.19 9.82
CA ARG A 283 17.93 -34.92 8.39
C ARG A 283 17.92 -33.42 8.05
N LEU A 284 17.84 -32.53 9.04
CA LEU A 284 17.71 -31.08 8.88
C LEU A 284 18.88 -30.28 9.46
N LYS A 285 19.88 -30.93 10.10
CA LYS A 285 21.07 -30.28 10.70
C LYS A 285 21.79 -29.28 9.79
N ARG A 286 21.83 -29.54 8.48
CA ARG A 286 22.46 -28.67 7.46
C ARG A 286 21.46 -27.99 6.54
N SER A 287 20.16 -28.10 6.84
CA SER A 287 19.10 -27.50 6.05
C SER A 287 18.96 -26.01 6.37
N ASN A 288 18.49 -25.24 5.39
CA ASN A 288 18.11 -23.85 5.57
C ASN A 288 16.68 -23.72 6.12
N PHE A 289 16.25 -22.49 6.39
CA PHE A 289 14.93 -22.22 6.95
C PHE A 289 13.79 -22.74 6.06
N LEU A 290 13.84 -22.50 4.74
CA LEU A 290 12.84 -23.04 3.79
C LEU A 290 12.69 -24.56 3.89
N ALA A 291 13.81 -25.29 3.94
CA ALA A 291 13.79 -26.74 4.05
C ALA A 291 13.22 -27.23 5.40
N HIS A 292 13.29 -26.43 6.47
CA HIS A 292 12.58 -26.72 7.71
C HIS A 292 11.08 -26.50 7.55
N LEU A 293 10.66 -25.37 6.98
CA LEU A 293 9.24 -25.07 6.74
C LEU A 293 8.54 -26.17 5.92
N LEU A 294 9.23 -26.73 4.93
CA LEU A 294 8.70 -27.77 4.04
C LEU A 294 8.72 -29.20 4.61
N ARG A 295 9.53 -29.47 5.64
CA ARG A 295 9.80 -30.86 6.10
C ARG A 295 9.45 -31.11 7.56
N LEU A 296 9.25 -30.08 8.35
CA LEU A 296 8.68 -30.22 9.68
C LEU A 296 7.17 -30.52 9.59
N PRO A 297 6.57 -31.15 10.61
CA PRO A 297 5.12 -31.12 10.77
C PRO A 297 4.60 -29.67 10.67
N PRO A 298 3.44 -29.42 10.04
CA PRO A 298 2.94 -28.07 9.81
C PRO A 298 2.92 -27.20 11.07
N GLU A 299 2.54 -27.77 12.21
CA GLU A 299 2.48 -27.09 13.50
C GLU A 299 3.86 -26.60 13.97
N HIS A 300 4.90 -27.42 13.76
CA HIS A 300 6.27 -27.08 14.11
C HIS A 300 6.88 -26.08 13.11
N GLY A 301 6.51 -26.21 11.83
CA GLY A 301 6.87 -25.24 10.79
C GLY A 301 6.26 -23.86 11.07
N LEU A 302 5.00 -23.83 11.50
CA LEU A 302 4.28 -22.65 11.93
C LEU A 302 4.98 -22.01 13.14
N ARG A 303 5.27 -22.76 14.21
CA ARG A 303 6.02 -22.24 15.37
C ARG A 303 7.36 -21.65 14.99
N LEU A 304 8.11 -22.31 14.10
CA LEU A 304 9.39 -21.79 13.62
C LEU A 304 9.24 -20.48 12.82
N ALA A 305 8.22 -20.38 11.97
CA ALA A 305 7.91 -19.15 11.23
C ALA A 305 7.38 -18.02 12.13
N THR A 306 6.61 -18.36 13.15
CA THR A 306 6.13 -17.41 14.16
C THR A 306 7.29 -16.88 15.00
N ALA A 307 8.24 -17.74 15.40
CA ALA A 307 9.44 -17.28 16.09
C ALA A 307 10.21 -16.26 15.25
N GLU A 308 10.48 -16.57 13.97
CA GLU A 308 11.19 -15.68 13.05
C GLU A 308 10.55 -14.28 12.97
N ILE A 309 9.23 -14.21 12.75
CA ILE A 309 8.53 -12.93 12.65
C ILE A 309 8.34 -12.21 14.00
N MET A 310 8.68 -12.85 15.13
CA MET A 310 8.64 -12.24 16.46
C MET A 310 10.02 -11.81 16.97
N ILE A 311 11.06 -12.63 16.89
CA ILE A 311 12.31 -12.43 17.66
C ILE A 311 13.48 -11.87 16.87
N GLN A 312 13.37 -11.77 15.55
CA GLN A 312 14.52 -11.43 14.72
C GLN A 312 14.74 -9.92 14.57
N GLY A 313 15.91 -9.46 15.02
CA GLY A 313 16.28 -8.05 15.02
C GLY A 313 16.65 -7.49 13.63
N TYR A 314 17.12 -8.32 12.72
CA TYR A 314 17.73 -7.84 11.47
C TYR A 314 17.04 -8.40 10.21
N ASP A 315 17.10 -7.62 9.11
CA ASP A 315 16.60 -7.93 7.77
C ASP A 315 15.09 -8.19 7.61
N ASN A 316 14.59 -9.43 7.84
CA ASN A 316 13.25 -9.85 7.40
C ASN A 316 12.27 -10.36 8.49
N GLY A 317 12.70 -10.61 9.74
CA GLY A 317 11.79 -11.04 10.83
C GLY A 317 11.54 -9.99 11.94
N GLY A 318 10.92 -10.35 13.07
CA GLY A 318 10.67 -9.45 14.22
C GLY A 318 9.52 -8.43 14.08
N ASP A 319 8.78 -8.49 12.98
CA ASP A 319 7.77 -7.51 12.61
C ASP A 319 6.57 -7.47 13.58
N ILE A 320 6.19 -8.59 14.20
CA ILE A 320 5.09 -8.62 15.18
C ILE A 320 5.45 -7.78 16.42
N LEU A 321 6.67 -7.94 16.95
CA LEU A 321 7.10 -7.16 18.12
C LEU A 321 7.36 -5.69 17.76
N ARG A 322 7.90 -5.40 16.57
CA ARG A 322 8.04 -3.99 16.11
C ARG A 322 6.69 -3.31 15.95
N MET A 323 5.70 -4.00 15.42
CA MET A 323 4.35 -3.46 15.30
C MET A 323 3.80 -3.07 16.67
N ALA A 324 3.87 -3.97 17.65
CA ALA A 324 3.45 -3.70 19.02
C ALA A 324 4.21 -2.51 19.63
N SER A 325 5.54 -2.50 19.51
CA SER A 325 6.40 -1.43 20.04
C SER A 325 6.06 -0.07 19.42
N ASN A 326 5.89 -0.02 18.10
CA ASN A 326 5.59 1.23 17.40
C ASN A 326 4.18 1.75 17.69
N ILE A 327 3.18 0.90 17.92
CA ILE A 327 1.85 1.35 18.39
C ILE A 327 2.03 2.19 19.67
N MET A 328 2.79 1.67 20.64
CA MET A 328 3.02 2.36 21.90
C MET A 328 3.84 3.64 21.70
N LYS A 329 4.93 3.57 20.93
CA LYS A 329 5.84 4.70 20.73
C LYS A 329 5.20 5.88 20.01
N LEU A 330 4.38 5.60 18.99
CA LEU A 330 3.63 6.64 18.30
C LEU A 330 2.61 7.31 19.23
N GLU A 331 1.94 6.54 20.08
CA GLU A 331 1.02 7.07 21.07
C GLU A 331 1.74 7.92 22.13
N HIS A 332 2.88 7.47 22.65
CA HIS A 332 3.69 8.23 23.60
C HIS A 332 4.21 9.53 22.98
N ALA A 333 4.63 9.53 21.71
CA ALA A 333 5.06 10.74 21.02
C ALA A 333 3.91 11.74 20.86
N ARG A 334 2.70 11.26 20.54
CA ARG A 334 1.48 12.09 20.47
C ARG A 334 1.16 12.72 21.83
N GLN A 335 1.20 11.95 22.90
CA GLN A 335 0.97 12.44 24.27
C GLN A 335 2.00 13.50 24.66
N PHE A 336 3.29 13.24 24.40
CA PHE A 336 4.36 14.21 24.63
C PHE A 336 4.10 15.53 23.91
N ILE A 337 3.75 15.49 22.61
CA ILE A 337 3.44 16.71 21.84
C ILE A 337 2.26 17.47 22.46
N GLN A 338 1.19 16.77 22.85
CA GLN A 338 0.01 17.38 23.45
C GLN A 338 0.31 18.03 24.81
N GLU A 339 1.14 17.39 25.63
CA GLU A 339 1.60 17.96 26.90
C GLU A 339 2.44 19.22 26.68
N GLN A 340 3.36 19.21 25.73
CA GLN A 340 4.17 20.38 25.39
C GLN A 340 3.31 21.54 24.86
N GLN A 341 2.28 21.24 24.05
CA GLN A 341 1.32 22.23 23.57
C GLN A 341 0.53 22.86 24.72
N ASN A 342 0.04 22.06 25.66
CA ASN A 342 -0.69 22.56 26.82
C ASN A 342 0.19 23.46 27.71
N ASN A 343 1.46 23.09 27.91
CA ASN A 343 2.41 23.88 28.71
C ASN A 343 2.84 25.17 28.01
N ALA A 344 2.98 25.17 26.69
CA ALA A 344 3.38 26.35 25.91
C ALA A 344 2.34 27.48 25.93
N VAL A 345 1.06 27.17 26.16
CA VAL A 345 0.01 28.18 26.34
C VAL A 345 0.24 29.05 27.59
N GLU A 346 0.97 28.55 28.58
CA GLU A 346 1.24 29.26 29.84
C GLU A 346 2.50 30.14 29.78
N ASP A 347 3.46 29.86 28.89
CA ASP A 347 4.71 30.62 28.75
C ASP A 347 4.89 31.16 27.32
N SER A 348 4.29 32.33 27.06
CA SER A 348 4.33 33.02 25.75
C SER A 348 5.71 33.51 25.30
N THR A 349 6.78 33.26 26.07
CA THR A 349 8.13 33.75 25.76
C THR A 349 9.04 32.73 25.07
N THR A 350 8.69 31.44 25.07
CA THR A 350 9.47 30.39 24.37
C THR A 350 8.94 30.18 22.94
N ASN A 351 9.57 30.89 22.00
CA ASN A 351 9.29 30.94 20.57
C ASN A 351 9.61 29.64 19.79
N SER A 352 9.21 28.49 20.33
CA SER A 352 9.39 27.20 19.67
C SER A 352 8.21 26.94 18.70
N ASN A 353 8.34 27.41 17.46
CA ASN A 353 7.39 27.10 16.36
C ASN A 353 7.18 25.58 16.14
N TYR A 354 8.06 24.76 16.73
CA TYR A 354 8.03 23.31 16.65
C TYR A 354 6.79 22.69 17.31
N TYR A 355 6.30 23.24 18.42
CA TYR A 355 5.12 22.69 19.12
C TYR A 355 3.77 23.12 18.51
N ASN A 356 3.78 24.05 17.55
CA ASN A 356 2.55 24.44 16.84
C ASN A 356 2.16 23.45 15.74
N LYS A 357 3.00 22.44 15.47
CA LYS A 357 2.73 21.40 14.47
C LYS A 357 1.88 20.29 15.07
N GLU A 358 1.05 19.69 14.23
CA GLU A 358 0.16 18.61 14.62
C GLU A 358 0.72 17.24 14.21
N LEU A 359 0.65 16.27 15.12
CA LEU A 359 0.87 14.85 14.80
C LEU A 359 -0.48 14.12 14.81
N GLN A 360 -0.96 13.75 13.62
CA GLN A 360 -2.15 12.93 13.46
C GLN A 360 -1.76 11.48 13.16
N ILE A 361 -2.35 10.53 13.87
CA ILE A 361 -2.10 9.10 13.66
C ILE A 361 -3.42 8.41 13.36
N TYR A 362 -3.47 7.70 12.23
CA TYR A 362 -4.58 6.86 11.83
C TYR A 362 -4.11 5.41 11.71
N THR A 363 -4.56 4.59 12.66
CA THR A 363 -4.26 3.16 12.71
C THR A 363 -5.34 2.38 11.99
N MET A 364 -4.93 1.58 11.00
CA MET A 364 -5.82 0.81 10.15
C MET A 364 -5.49 -0.68 10.22
N SER A 365 -6.53 -1.51 10.38
CA SER A 365 -6.41 -2.97 10.31
C SER A 365 -6.29 -3.43 8.86
N LEU A 366 -5.20 -4.12 8.53
CA LEU A 366 -5.04 -4.81 7.25
C LEU A 366 -6.07 -5.93 7.06
N ASP A 367 -6.55 -6.55 8.14
CA ASP A 367 -7.58 -7.60 8.03
C ASP A 367 -8.95 -7.00 7.68
N GLU A 368 -9.29 -5.83 8.20
CA GLU A 368 -10.47 -5.06 7.76
C GLU A 368 -10.32 -4.60 6.31
N PHE A 369 -9.13 -4.12 5.94
CA PHE A 369 -8.84 -3.69 4.58
C PHE A 369 -9.05 -4.80 3.56
N ILE A 370 -8.53 -5.99 3.86
CA ILE A 370 -8.71 -7.19 3.03
C ILE A 370 -10.21 -7.53 2.88
N ALA A 371 -10.97 -7.42 3.97
CA ALA A 371 -12.40 -7.76 3.97
C ALA A 371 -13.27 -6.70 3.26
N GLN A 372 -12.88 -5.42 3.33
CA GLN A 372 -13.67 -4.28 2.85
C GLN A 372 -12.79 -3.24 2.12
N PRO A 373 -12.16 -3.61 0.99
CA PRO A 373 -11.14 -2.79 0.33
C PRO A 373 -11.66 -1.41 -0.10
N ALA A 374 -12.92 -1.29 -0.56
CA ALA A 374 -13.51 0.00 -0.90
C ALA A 374 -13.68 0.91 0.33
N SER A 375 -14.28 0.40 1.40
CA SER A 375 -14.51 1.17 2.62
C SER A 375 -13.19 1.65 3.23
N SER A 376 -12.21 0.75 3.36
CA SER A 376 -10.92 1.12 3.94
C SER A 376 -10.10 2.05 3.05
N ALA A 377 -10.16 1.92 1.71
CA ALA A 377 -9.54 2.88 0.81
C ALA A 377 -10.18 4.28 0.94
N LEU A 378 -11.51 4.36 1.10
CA LEU A 378 -12.20 5.62 1.33
C LEU A 378 -11.77 6.26 2.66
N GLU A 379 -11.72 5.51 3.76
CA GLU A 379 -11.22 6.03 5.04
C GLU A 379 -9.78 6.53 4.95
N PHE A 380 -8.92 5.80 4.22
CA PHE A 380 -7.56 6.23 3.94
C PHE A 380 -7.52 7.56 3.17
N PHE A 381 -8.30 7.70 2.10
CA PHE A 381 -8.35 8.94 1.33
C PHE A 381 -8.92 10.10 2.15
N ASN A 382 -9.94 9.84 2.97
CA ASN A 382 -10.47 10.84 3.89
C ASN A 382 -9.38 11.32 4.83
N PHE A 383 -8.69 10.42 5.55
CA PHE A 383 -7.63 10.83 6.46
C PHE A 383 -6.51 11.63 5.78
N VAL A 384 -6.06 11.20 4.59
CA VAL A 384 -4.99 11.89 3.86
C VAL A 384 -5.48 13.22 3.31
N LEU A 385 -6.62 13.28 2.62
CA LEU A 385 -7.02 14.44 1.83
C LEU A 385 -7.95 15.40 2.58
N GLU A 386 -8.53 15.02 3.71
CA GLU A 386 -9.40 15.90 4.48
C GLU A 386 -8.60 17.01 5.16
N GLY A 387 -8.81 18.22 4.63
CA GLY A 387 -8.61 19.50 5.31
C GLY A 387 -9.89 20.35 5.33
N ASP A 388 -10.97 19.92 4.65
CA ASP A 388 -12.26 20.63 4.63
C ASP A 388 -13.40 19.69 4.15
N ASN A 389 -14.14 19.09 5.10
CA ASN A 389 -15.20 18.08 4.85
C ASN A 389 -16.44 18.62 4.12
N THR A 390 -16.39 19.88 3.69
CA THR A 390 -17.49 20.58 3.01
C THR A 390 -17.53 20.33 1.50
N ASN A 391 -16.50 19.71 0.91
CA ASN A 391 -16.43 19.52 -0.54
C ASN A 391 -17.09 18.21 -1.02
N ASP A 392 -18.40 18.25 -1.27
CA ASP A 392 -19.18 17.13 -1.82
C ASP A 392 -18.65 16.56 -3.14
N LYS A 393 -17.88 17.34 -3.91
CA LYS A 393 -17.29 16.86 -5.17
C LYS A 393 -16.03 16.05 -4.92
N LEU A 394 -15.17 16.48 -3.99
CA LEU A 394 -14.01 15.71 -3.56
C LEU A 394 -14.46 14.38 -2.93
N ARG A 395 -15.46 14.42 -2.04
CA ARG A 395 -16.03 13.22 -1.41
C ARG A 395 -16.54 12.20 -2.44
N ARG A 396 -17.35 12.64 -3.40
CA ARG A 396 -17.81 11.77 -4.50
C ARG A 396 -16.67 11.18 -5.32
N ARG A 397 -15.60 11.95 -5.55
CA ARG A 397 -14.41 11.45 -6.24
C ARG A 397 -13.67 10.40 -5.43
N MET A 398 -13.50 10.61 -4.11
CA MET A 398 -12.89 9.62 -3.23
C MET A 398 -13.67 8.30 -3.23
N GLU A 399 -15.00 8.36 -3.16
CA GLU A 399 -15.85 7.17 -3.26
C GLU A 399 -15.70 6.44 -4.61
N GLU A 400 -15.64 7.17 -5.72
CA GLU A 400 -15.43 6.60 -7.05
C GLU A 400 -14.06 5.89 -7.14
N VAL A 401 -13.01 6.56 -6.67
CA VAL A 401 -11.65 6.02 -6.67
C VAL A 401 -11.54 4.81 -5.75
N ALA A 402 -12.18 4.82 -4.59
CA ALA A 402 -12.23 3.69 -3.68
C ALA A 402 -12.90 2.44 -4.31
N ARG A 403 -13.99 2.61 -5.05
CA ARG A 403 -14.62 1.49 -5.81
C ARG A 403 -13.72 0.99 -6.93
N LYS A 404 -12.99 1.89 -7.60
CA LYS A 404 -12.02 1.53 -8.63
C LYS A 404 -10.87 0.71 -8.03
N TYR A 405 -10.37 1.13 -6.87
CA TYR A 405 -9.37 0.41 -6.09
C TYR A 405 -9.86 -1.00 -5.73
N GLU A 406 -11.07 -1.16 -5.19
CA GLU A 406 -11.64 -2.46 -4.85
C GLU A 406 -11.69 -3.42 -6.04
N LYS A 407 -12.13 -2.93 -7.20
CA LYS A 407 -12.14 -3.74 -8.43
C LYS A 407 -10.72 -4.20 -8.79
N HIS A 408 -9.76 -3.28 -8.76
CA HIS A 408 -8.35 -3.59 -9.02
C HIS A 408 -7.78 -4.62 -8.02
N TYR A 409 -8.11 -4.48 -6.74
CA TYR A 409 -7.71 -5.40 -5.67
C TYR A 409 -8.19 -6.84 -5.95
N TYR A 410 -9.48 -7.01 -6.24
CA TYR A 410 -10.02 -8.34 -6.56
C TYR A 410 -9.51 -8.89 -7.89
N ASP A 411 -9.21 -8.04 -8.88
CA ASP A 411 -8.59 -8.47 -10.14
C ASP A 411 -7.14 -8.98 -9.90
N LYS A 412 -6.36 -8.34 -9.03
CA LYS A 412 -5.02 -8.83 -8.61
C LYS A 412 -5.10 -10.18 -7.92
N ILE A 413 -6.07 -10.36 -7.01
CA ILE A 413 -6.31 -11.64 -6.34
C ILE A 413 -6.62 -12.74 -7.36
N LYS A 414 -7.58 -12.50 -8.27
CA LYS A 414 -8.01 -13.50 -9.27
C LYS A 414 -6.91 -13.91 -10.24
N THR A 415 -6.05 -12.97 -10.61
CA THR A 415 -4.95 -13.23 -11.55
C THR A 415 -3.77 -13.93 -10.89
N GLY A 416 -3.69 -13.93 -9.55
CA GLY A 416 -2.64 -14.61 -8.80
C GLY A 416 -1.23 -14.04 -9.04
N VAL A 417 -1.16 -12.82 -9.59
CA VAL A 417 0.10 -12.17 -10.02
C VAL A 417 0.85 -11.57 -8.83
N ASP A 418 0.19 -11.35 -7.68
CA ASP A 418 0.77 -10.62 -6.55
C ASP A 418 0.73 -11.36 -5.21
N HIS A 419 1.51 -10.87 -4.25
CA HIS A 419 1.77 -11.47 -2.93
C HIS A 419 0.58 -11.44 -1.97
N VAL A 420 -0.64 -11.34 -2.49
CA VAL A 420 -1.87 -11.41 -1.71
C VAL A 420 -2.11 -12.88 -1.37
N THR A 421 -1.74 -13.27 -0.16
CA THR A 421 -1.79 -14.65 0.37
C THR A 421 -3.21 -15.17 0.62
N HIS A 422 -4.25 -14.47 0.16
CA HIS A 422 -5.63 -14.70 0.57
C HIS A 422 -6.21 -16.04 0.07
N ASP A 423 -5.83 -16.50 -1.13
CA ASP A 423 -6.64 -17.51 -1.85
C ASP A 423 -5.94 -18.86 -2.10
N LYS A 424 -4.69 -19.04 -1.65
CA LYS A 424 -3.97 -20.31 -1.88
C LYS A 424 -4.18 -21.37 -0.81
N VAL A 425 -4.73 -20.99 0.34
CA VAL A 425 -4.92 -21.86 1.50
C VAL A 425 -6.40 -21.89 1.82
N GLU A 426 -6.96 -23.09 1.99
CA GLU A 426 -8.36 -23.25 2.41
C GLU A 426 -8.60 -22.49 3.72
N THR A 427 -9.69 -21.71 3.77
CA THR A 427 -10.02 -20.86 4.93
C THR A 427 -10.06 -21.66 6.24
N ASP A 428 -10.48 -22.92 6.17
CA ASP A 428 -10.51 -23.86 7.28
C ASP A 428 -9.12 -24.20 7.84
N ASP A 429 -8.09 -24.28 6.98
CA ASP A 429 -6.72 -24.56 7.42
C ASP A 429 -6.12 -23.34 8.15
N ARG A 430 -6.37 -22.14 7.61
CA ARG A 430 -5.95 -20.88 8.25
C ARG A 430 -6.52 -20.75 9.65
N GLU A 431 -7.82 -20.97 9.82
CA GLU A 431 -8.49 -20.86 11.12
C GLU A 431 -7.97 -21.90 12.12
N LYS A 432 -7.77 -23.15 11.67
CA LYS A 432 -7.18 -24.21 12.50
C LYS A 432 -5.78 -23.85 12.99
N MET A 433 -4.94 -23.29 12.12
CA MET A 433 -3.59 -22.86 12.48
C MET A 433 -3.58 -21.66 13.43
N MET A 434 -4.51 -20.71 13.24
CA MET A 434 -4.69 -19.61 14.20
C MET A 434 -5.13 -20.13 15.57
N GLN A 435 -6.11 -21.04 15.61
CA GLN A 435 -6.58 -21.65 16.85
C GLN A 435 -5.48 -22.48 17.54
N TYR A 436 -4.63 -23.15 16.76
CA TYR A 436 -3.44 -23.83 17.27
C TYR A 436 -2.51 -22.85 17.99
N LEU A 437 -2.16 -21.71 17.35
CA LEU A 437 -1.30 -20.70 17.97
C LEU A 437 -1.94 -20.06 19.21
N ARG A 438 -3.25 -19.79 19.20
CA ARG A 438 -3.97 -19.26 20.36
C ARG A 438 -3.88 -20.19 21.58
N SER A 439 -3.87 -21.50 21.32
CA SER A 439 -3.80 -22.53 22.36
C SER A 439 -2.35 -22.92 22.72
N ASP A 440 -1.35 -22.39 22.01
CA ASP A 440 0.06 -22.72 22.22
C ASP A 440 0.60 -22.03 23.49
N VAL A 441 1.31 -22.80 24.32
CA VAL A 441 1.81 -22.31 25.62
C VAL A 441 2.95 -21.28 25.51
N VAL A 442 3.69 -21.28 24.40
CA VAL A 442 4.81 -20.36 24.16
C VAL A 442 4.33 -19.12 23.40
N PHE A 443 3.52 -19.32 22.35
CA PHE A 443 3.12 -18.25 21.45
C PHE A 443 1.78 -17.61 21.80
N GLY A 444 0.83 -18.37 22.36
CA GLY A 444 -0.51 -17.90 22.66
C GLY A 444 -0.53 -16.65 23.54
N PRO A 445 0.09 -16.69 24.74
CA PRO A 445 0.11 -15.55 25.65
C PRO A 445 0.69 -14.25 25.03
N PRO A 446 1.92 -14.22 24.46
CA PRO A 446 2.48 -12.99 23.92
C PRO A 446 1.73 -12.50 22.67
N LEU A 447 1.26 -13.38 21.79
CA LEU A 447 0.47 -12.97 20.61
C LEU A 447 -0.89 -12.38 21.02
N HIS A 448 -1.53 -12.93 22.04
CA HIS A 448 -2.81 -12.41 22.54
C HIS A 448 -2.68 -11.01 23.14
N LYS A 449 -1.61 -10.74 23.90
CA LYS A 449 -1.31 -9.39 24.40
C LYS A 449 -1.17 -8.36 23.27
N ILE A 450 -0.48 -8.75 22.20
CA ILE A 450 -0.29 -7.90 21.02
C ILE A 450 -1.61 -7.73 20.25
N GLU A 451 -2.43 -8.78 20.16
CA GLU A 451 -3.75 -8.71 19.54
C GLU A 451 -4.63 -7.67 20.24
N MET A 452 -4.70 -7.70 21.57
CA MET A 452 -5.42 -6.68 22.35
C MET A 452 -4.87 -5.27 22.12
N LEU A 453 -3.54 -5.11 22.02
CA LEU A 453 -2.92 -3.82 21.73
C LEU A 453 -3.32 -3.30 20.33
N VAL A 454 -3.31 -4.18 19.32
CA VAL A 454 -3.75 -3.87 17.96
C VAL A 454 -5.23 -3.48 17.94
N GLU A 455 -6.10 -4.25 18.57
CA GLU A 455 -7.54 -3.97 18.64
C GLU A 455 -7.82 -2.62 19.31
N ASN A 456 -7.14 -2.33 20.42
CA ASN A 456 -7.25 -1.05 21.11
C ASN A 456 -6.79 0.13 20.24
N ALA A 457 -5.67 -0.03 19.51
CA ALA A 457 -5.15 1.00 18.62
C ALA A 457 -6.06 1.24 17.40
N VAL A 458 -6.71 0.20 16.87
CA VAL A 458 -7.70 0.32 15.81
C VAL A 458 -8.99 0.95 16.35
N ALA A 459 -9.43 0.62 17.56
CA ALA A 459 -10.65 1.16 18.15
C ALA A 459 -10.52 2.64 18.55
N SER A 460 -9.34 3.08 19.00
CA SER A 460 -9.10 4.47 19.41
C SER A 460 -9.25 5.49 18.28
N ARG A 461 -9.23 5.04 17.00
CA ARG A 461 -9.57 5.86 15.83
C ARG A 461 -10.91 6.58 15.97
N LEU A 462 -11.87 5.95 16.67
CA LEU A 462 -13.23 6.46 16.84
C LEU A 462 -13.34 7.55 17.90
N GLN A 463 -12.38 7.66 18.82
CA GLN A 463 -12.46 8.60 19.95
C GLN A 463 -11.85 9.97 19.64
N TYR A 464 -10.86 10.02 18.75
CA TYR A 464 -10.21 11.27 18.35
C TYR A 464 -10.66 11.78 16.99
N GLY A 465 -11.34 10.93 16.21
CA GLY A 465 -12.08 11.32 15.01
C GLY A 465 -13.44 11.93 15.33
N GLY A 466 -13.48 12.90 16.27
CA GLY A 466 -14.61 13.81 16.42
C GLY A 466 -14.78 14.66 15.17
N MET A 467 -15.11 14.02 14.04
CA MET A 467 -15.80 14.65 12.94
C MET A 467 -17.18 15.01 13.50
N PRO A 468 -17.54 16.30 13.56
CA PRO A 468 -18.94 16.65 13.76
C PRO A 468 -19.74 15.99 12.62
N THR A 469 -20.65 15.08 12.98
CA THR A 469 -21.65 14.52 12.07
C THR A 469 -22.54 15.59 11.47
#